data_AF-A0A3S0QIB6-F1
#
_entry.id   AF-A0A3S0QIB6-F1
#
_cell.length_a   1.000
_cell.length_b   1.000
_cell.length_c   1.000
_cell.angle_alpha   90.00
_cell.angle_beta   90.00
_cell.angle_gamma   90.00
#
_symmetry.space_group_name_H-M   'P 1'
#
loop_
_entity.id
_entity.type
_entity.pdbx_description
1 polymer ?
#
loop_
_entity_poly.entity_id
_entity_poly.type
_entity_poly.pdbx_seq_one_letter_code
_entity_poly.pdbx_strand_id
1 'polypeptide(L)'
;MPLDLRWDDAAVLSNEQGDYVVVPIVESLIVFSGEYKGHRRLIISKEGGEVTGRIVEFLLKGAERSANEVNLLCRDVYQSHLAGNWYSGSSLNGLVAFYNKDNLFMAGKNYVDGVVGEDAWINFELDSETPYGNQQRLSCFRMVLHMTTSSTDQMVAMVCYVYNDSPGTAGDNGGTGSNPGGQNPGGYPVGGGPGSPANPGTGYPPVSTGGGGYGGNNPNALKLLTNRLLASKTALFDNCPIQLWLPLINFQAPQAVLDRLDALSQQEKNSIGLGNLSPIIQPDWDWQLQALEDAAGTVLNMDEFSVIVNAMPTVNNQQLTPSQLLSYIRLNLNSLVTPNTTNFQPHPSLNNESSRWLNNPFTSIVSIGISAGPLQDNGSVIVSEYTNNHWNFSTIRDPYNAHHPVSGTRQFGYEQLGSGAIKFYVRGVDRVTLPADEWIAFASQQVNGGTPIQFTQADALWHQFQQGLKNYVDANGGSATVVNTAPLRPNWAQVLNALRNNRQYVPCP
;
A
#
# COMPACT_ATOMS: atom_id res chain seq x y z
N MET A 1 9.50 0.65 -6.00
CA MET A 1 9.08 -0.47 -6.87
C MET A 1 8.77 -1.69 -6.00
N PRO A 2 7.56 -2.27 -6.03
CA PRO A 2 7.36 -3.60 -5.46
C PRO A 2 8.27 -4.59 -6.21
N LEU A 3 9.01 -5.42 -5.48
CA LEU A 3 9.84 -6.45 -6.08
C LEU A 3 8.91 -7.45 -6.77
N ASP A 4 8.90 -7.49 -8.11
CA ASP A 4 8.22 -8.56 -8.85
C ASP A 4 9.00 -9.87 -8.67
N LEU A 5 8.61 -10.62 -7.64
CA LEU A 5 9.18 -11.90 -7.28
C LEU A 5 8.51 -13.01 -8.11
N ARG A 6 9.27 -13.65 -9.00
CA ARG A 6 8.81 -14.85 -9.72
C ARG A 6 8.96 -16.08 -8.87
N TRP A 7 8.03 -16.23 -7.94
CA TRP A 7 7.92 -17.44 -7.11
C TRP A 7 7.75 -18.72 -7.93
N ASP A 8 7.17 -18.63 -9.13
CA ASP A 8 7.03 -19.78 -10.05
C ASP A 8 8.38 -20.27 -10.58
N ASP A 9 9.39 -19.41 -10.59
CA ASP A 9 10.76 -19.71 -10.99
C ASP A 9 11.68 -19.89 -9.77
N ALA A 10 11.13 -19.96 -8.56
CA ALA A 10 11.90 -20.14 -7.35
C ALA A 10 12.52 -21.54 -7.30
N ALA A 11 13.80 -21.61 -6.95
CA ALA A 11 14.53 -22.85 -6.79
C ALA A 11 14.83 -23.10 -5.31
N VAL A 12 14.51 -24.31 -4.84
CA VAL A 12 15.05 -24.82 -3.57
C VAL A 12 16.38 -25.48 -3.87
N LEU A 13 17.45 -24.96 -3.28
CA LEU A 13 18.78 -25.51 -3.39
C LEU A 13 19.20 -26.02 -2.02
N SER A 14 19.73 -27.23 -1.95
CA SER A 14 20.20 -27.84 -0.70
C SER A 14 21.67 -28.20 -0.82
N ASN A 15 22.40 -28.07 0.27
CA ASN A 15 23.73 -28.67 0.44
C ASN A 15 24.00 -29.00 1.92
N GLU A 16 25.26 -29.31 2.24
CA GLU A 16 25.70 -29.66 3.60
C GLU A 16 25.50 -28.53 4.62
N GLN A 17 25.38 -27.28 4.19
CA GLN A 17 25.21 -26.10 5.07
C GLN A 17 23.72 -25.73 5.28
N GLY A 18 22.80 -26.28 4.49
CA GLY A 18 21.36 -26.10 4.67
C GLY A 18 20.57 -25.95 3.38
N ASP A 19 19.29 -25.62 3.54
CA ASP A 19 18.35 -25.34 2.46
C ASP A 19 18.29 -23.84 2.18
N TYR A 20 18.20 -23.49 0.90
CA TYR A 20 18.11 -22.13 0.38
C TYR A 20 16.93 -22.03 -0.57
N VAL A 21 16.16 -20.96 -0.47
CA VAL A 21 15.15 -20.62 -1.48
C VAL A 21 15.67 -19.43 -2.27
N VAL A 22 15.85 -19.60 -3.58
CA VAL A 22 16.33 -18.58 -4.50
C VAL A 22 15.17 -18.15 -5.40
N VAL A 23 14.74 -16.90 -5.29
CA VAL A 23 13.58 -16.35 -6.00
C VAL A 23 14.04 -15.30 -7.01
N PRO A 24 13.77 -15.47 -8.31
CA PRO A 24 14.03 -14.44 -9.31
C PRO A 24 13.26 -13.15 -9.06
N ILE A 25 13.94 -12.01 -9.27
CA ILE A 25 13.32 -10.68 -9.28
C ILE A 25 13.41 -10.14 -10.70
N VAL A 26 12.28 -9.78 -11.29
CA VAL A 26 12.13 -9.56 -12.74
C VAL A 26 12.27 -8.09 -13.10
N GLU A 27 11.75 -7.21 -12.26
CA GLU A 27 11.58 -5.81 -12.61
C GLU A 27 12.53 -4.91 -11.81
N SER A 28 13.78 -4.92 -12.25
CA SER A 28 14.41 -3.64 -12.55
C SER A 28 15.21 -3.87 -13.81
N LEU A 29 14.78 -3.25 -14.90
CA LEU A 29 15.63 -3.07 -16.07
C LEU A 29 16.84 -2.27 -15.60
N ILE A 30 17.90 -2.96 -15.18
CA ILE A 30 19.22 -2.37 -15.24
C ILE A 30 19.54 -2.42 -16.73
N VAL A 31 19.33 -1.30 -17.42
CA VAL A 31 19.66 -1.17 -18.84
C VAL A 31 21.18 -1.11 -18.93
N PHE A 32 21.79 -2.16 -19.47
CA PHE A 32 23.22 -2.16 -19.76
C PHE A 32 23.45 -1.89 -21.25
N SER A 33 24.39 -1.00 -21.58
CA SER A 33 25.04 -1.01 -22.89
C SER A 33 26.15 -2.07 -22.91
N GLY A 34 26.24 -2.87 -23.97
CA GLY A 34 27.34 -3.83 -24.18
C GLY A 34 27.03 -5.30 -23.85
N GLU A 35 28.07 -6.07 -23.50
CA GLU A 35 28.05 -7.54 -23.37
C GLU A 35 27.57 -8.07 -22.01
N TYR A 36 27.07 -7.21 -21.11
CA TYR A 36 26.72 -7.60 -19.75
C TYR A 36 25.22 -7.85 -19.57
N LYS A 37 24.89 -8.85 -18.73
CA LYS A 37 23.52 -9.22 -18.36
C LYS A 37 23.34 -9.15 -16.85
N GLY A 38 22.34 -8.42 -16.40
CA GLY A 38 21.98 -8.31 -14.98
C GLY A 38 21.02 -9.42 -14.57
N HIS A 39 21.24 -9.97 -13.38
CA HIS A 39 20.32 -10.91 -12.75
C HIS A 39 20.12 -10.54 -11.28
N ARG A 40 18.88 -10.46 -10.82
CA ARG A 40 18.57 -10.21 -9.40
C ARG A 40 17.86 -11.43 -8.81
N ARG A 41 18.24 -11.80 -7.58
CA ARG A 41 17.67 -12.91 -6.82
C ARG A 41 17.44 -12.49 -5.37
N LEU A 42 16.32 -12.90 -4.79
CA LEU A 42 16.14 -12.95 -3.34
C LEU A 42 16.55 -14.34 -2.86
N ILE A 43 17.52 -14.42 -1.95
CA ILE A 43 17.88 -15.65 -1.26
C ILE A 43 17.27 -15.61 0.14
N ILE A 44 16.57 -16.68 0.51
CA ILE A 44 16.07 -16.91 1.86
C ILE A 44 16.78 -18.14 2.42
N SER A 45 17.40 -18.00 3.60
CA SER A 45 18.17 -19.05 4.26
C SER A 45 17.96 -19.02 5.78
N LYS A 46 18.57 -19.99 6.50
CA LYS A 46 18.59 -19.99 7.96
C LYS A 46 20.01 -19.78 8.47
N GLU A 47 20.25 -18.71 9.23
CA GLU A 47 21.54 -18.40 9.83
C GLU A 47 21.41 -18.47 11.36
N GLY A 48 22.11 -19.39 12.02
CA GLY A 48 22.12 -19.51 13.48
C GLY A 48 20.77 -19.83 14.15
N GLY A 49 19.72 -20.16 13.41
CA GLY A 49 18.37 -20.32 13.99
C GLY A 49 17.32 -19.40 13.37
N GLU A 50 17.76 -18.28 12.81
CA GLU A 50 16.91 -17.20 12.30
C GLU A 50 16.75 -17.28 10.79
N VAL A 51 15.57 -16.91 10.29
CA VAL A 51 15.33 -16.78 8.84
C VAL A 51 15.95 -15.48 8.38
N THR A 52 16.88 -15.56 7.43
CA THR A 52 17.54 -14.41 6.82
C THR A 52 17.17 -14.33 5.35
N GLY A 53 16.88 -13.11 4.89
CA GLY A 53 16.63 -12.79 3.48
C GLY A 53 17.67 -11.80 2.98
N ARG A 54 18.33 -12.09 1.85
CA ARG A 54 19.26 -11.15 1.20
C ARG A 54 18.96 -11.06 -0.28
N ILE A 55 19.06 -9.86 -0.82
CA ILE A 55 19.00 -9.68 -2.27
C ILE A 55 20.42 -9.77 -2.80
N VAL A 56 20.58 -10.56 -3.86
CA VAL A 56 21.84 -10.77 -4.55
C VAL A 56 21.65 -10.37 -6.00
N GLU A 57 22.50 -9.45 -6.45
CA GLU A 57 22.53 -8.94 -7.80
C GLU A 57 23.80 -9.37 -8.50
N PHE A 58 23.67 -9.97 -9.67
CA PHE A 58 24.77 -10.32 -10.54
C PHE A 58 24.78 -9.41 -11.76
N LEU A 59 25.97 -9.03 -12.16
CA LEU A 59 26.27 -8.52 -13.48
C LEU A 59 27.26 -9.46 -14.15
N LEU A 60 26.82 -10.24 -15.13
CA LEU A 60 27.64 -11.29 -15.75
C LEU A 60 27.99 -10.89 -17.18
N LYS A 61 29.27 -11.03 -17.57
CA LYS A 61 29.73 -10.75 -18.93
C LYS A 61 29.43 -11.93 -19.87
N GLY A 62 29.05 -11.66 -21.11
CA GLY A 62 28.96 -12.67 -22.17
C GLY A 62 27.56 -13.19 -22.44
N ALA A 63 27.47 -14.45 -22.89
CA ALA A 63 26.20 -15.06 -23.28
C ALA A 63 25.21 -15.16 -22.11
N GLU A 64 23.92 -15.13 -22.44
CA GLU A 64 22.84 -15.33 -21.48
C GLU A 64 22.98 -16.69 -20.79
N ARG A 65 22.93 -16.67 -19.46
CA ARG A 65 22.98 -17.88 -18.64
C ARG A 65 21.58 -18.40 -18.38
N SER A 66 21.45 -19.72 -18.29
CA SER A 66 20.20 -20.32 -17.85
C SER A 66 19.86 -19.90 -16.43
N ALA A 67 18.56 -19.85 -16.10
CA ALA A 67 18.09 -19.53 -14.76
C ALA A 67 18.72 -20.43 -13.69
N ASN A 68 18.94 -21.71 -14.00
CA ASN A 68 19.57 -22.67 -13.10
C ASN A 68 21.05 -22.34 -12.83
N GLU A 69 21.84 -21.96 -13.85
CA GLU A 69 23.23 -21.53 -13.65
C GLU A 69 23.33 -20.28 -12.79
N VAL A 70 22.42 -19.32 -12.99
CA VAL A 70 22.34 -18.11 -12.17
C VAL A 70 21.97 -18.47 -10.73
N ASN A 71 21.02 -19.39 -10.51
CA ASN A 71 20.61 -19.81 -9.17
C ASN A 71 21.74 -20.55 -8.42
N LEU A 72 22.49 -21.42 -9.09
CA LEU A 72 23.64 -22.12 -8.51
C LEU A 72 24.77 -21.15 -8.18
N LEU A 73 25.11 -20.24 -9.10
CA LEU A 73 26.07 -19.17 -8.83
C LEU A 73 25.64 -18.32 -7.63
N CYS A 74 24.34 -18.00 -7.55
CA CYS A 74 23.76 -17.22 -6.48
C CYS A 74 23.94 -17.87 -5.11
N ARG A 75 23.65 -19.16 -5.01
CA ARG A 75 23.91 -19.96 -3.80
C ARG A 75 25.38 -19.94 -3.43
N ASP A 76 26.28 -20.27 -4.36
CA ASP A 76 27.70 -20.46 -4.03
C ASP A 76 28.37 -19.16 -3.58
N VAL A 77 27.99 -18.06 -4.24
CA VAL A 77 28.44 -16.70 -3.91
C VAL A 77 27.93 -16.30 -2.53
N TYR A 78 26.66 -16.56 -2.21
CA TYR A 78 26.09 -16.32 -0.89
C TYR A 78 26.75 -17.15 0.22
N GLN A 79 27.08 -18.41 -0.06
CA GLN A 79 27.75 -19.28 0.91
C GLN A 79 29.17 -18.81 1.24
N SER A 80 29.92 -18.39 0.23
CA SER A 80 31.24 -17.80 0.46
C SER A 80 31.12 -16.59 1.36
N HIS A 81 30.13 -15.72 1.11
CA HIS A 81 29.87 -14.55 1.97
C HIS A 81 29.52 -14.93 3.41
N LEU A 82 28.64 -15.91 3.63
CA LEU A 82 28.30 -16.40 4.99
C LEU A 82 29.51 -16.98 5.72
N ALA A 83 30.45 -17.58 4.98
CA ALA A 83 31.70 -18.08 5.54
C ALA A 83 32.76 -16.99 5.80
N GLY A 84 32.42 -15.70 5.57
CA GLY A 84 33.35 -14.59 5.65
C GLY A 84 34.40 -14.57 4.54
N ASN A 85 34.17 -15.31 3.46
CA ASN A 85 35.09 -15.48 2.34
C ASN A 85 34.61 -14.77 1.08
N TRP A 86 35.54 -14.42 0.20
CA TRP A 86 35.25 -13.94 -1.14
C TRP A 86 34.99 -15.11 -2.09
N TYR A 87 33.96 -15.00 -2.93
CA TYR A 87 33.74 -15.99 -3.98
C TYR A 87 34.79 -15.85 -5.09
N SER A 88 35.62 -16.88 -5.28
CA SER A 88 36.70 -16.91 -6.27
C SER A 88 36.43 -17.87 -7.44
N GLY A 89 35.22 -18.43 -7.53
CA GLY A 89 34.85 -19.36 -8.59
C GLY A 89 34.90 -18.70 -9.97
N SER A 90 35.47 -19.42 -10.95
CA SER A 90 35.59 -18.95 -12.34
C SER A 90 34.24 -18.72 -13.04
N SER A 91 33.17 -19.27 -12.46
CA SER A 91 31.78 -19.03 -12.85
C SER A 91 31.33 -17.59 -12.58
N LEU A 92 31.97 -16.82 -11.69
CA LEU A 92 31.70 -15.38 -11.55
C LEU A 92 32.60 -14.60 -12.51
N ASN A 93 32.04 -14.19 -13.65
CA ASN A 93 32.77 -13.43 -14.68
C ASN A 93 32.31 -11.97 -14.78
N GLY A 94 31.92 -11.39 -13.65
CA GLY A 94 31.56 -9.99 -13.53
C GLY A 94 31.40 -9.59 -12.07
N LEU A 95 30.39 -8.79 -11.76
CA LEU A 95 30.16 -8.22 -10.44
C LEU A 95 29.02 -8.95 -9.70
N VAL A 96 29.13 -9.01 -8.39
CA VAL A 96 28.02 -9.34 -7.50
C VAL A 96 27.86 -8.27 -6.42
N ALA A 97 26.64 -7.86 -6.15
CA ALA A 97 26.30 -7.04 -5.00
C ALA A 97 25.32 -7.79 -4.10
N PHE A 98 25.51 -7.66 -2.79
CA PHE A 98 24.62 -8.12 -1.75
C PHE A 98 24.12 -6.92 -0.99
N TYR A 99 22.82 -6.87 -0.73
CA TYR A 99 22.31 -5.90 0.22
C TYR A 99 21.24 -6.54 1.11
N ASN A 100 21.29 -6.13 2.37
CA ASN A 100 20.22 -6.32 3.33
C ASN A 100 19.85 -4.95 3.92
N LYS A 101 18.96 -4.94 4.92
CA LYS A 101 18.50 -3.70 5.55
C LYS A 101 19.61 -2.90 6.26
N ASP A 102 20.75 -3.53 6.57
CA ASP A 102 21.80 -2.95 7.43
C ASP A 102 23.15 -2.78 6.72
N ASN A 103 23.38 -3.43 5.57
CA ASN A 103 24.70 -3.50 4.91
C ASN A 103 24.59 -3.67 3.38
N LEU A 104 25.53 -3.05 2.67
CA LEU A 104 25.83 -3.28 1.25
C LEU A 104 27.22 -3.91 1.14
N PHE A 105 27.32 -5.05 0.45
CA PHE A 105 28.59 -5.71 0.12
C PHE A 105 28.71 -5.87 -1.39
N MET A 106 29.88 -5.59 -1.97
CA MET A 106 30.15 -5.77 -3.39
C MET A 106 31.40 -6.62 -3.57
N ALA A 107 31.34 -7.61 -4.47
CA ALA A 107 32.46 -8.47 -4.85
C ALA A 107 32.50 -8.62 -6.38
N GLY A 108 33.66 -8.95 -6.95
CA GLY A 108 33.78 -9.16 -8.38
C GLY A 108 35.11 -9.75 -8.76
N LYS A 109 35.21 -10.29 -9.98
CA LYS A 109 36.50 -10.73 -10.51
C LYS A 109 37.40 -9.49 -10.66
N ASN A 110 38.50 -9.44 -9.89
CA ASN A 110 39.43 -8.31 -9.69
C ASN A 110 39.01 -7.23 -8.67
N TYR A 111 38.01 -7.49 -7.82
CA TYR A 111 37.60 -6.58 -6.74
C TYR A 111 37.84 -7.25 -5.37
N VAL A 112 38.85 -6.81 -4.62
CA VAL A 112 39.13 -7.25 -3.25
C VAL A 112 39.44 -6.00 -2.40
N ASP A 113 38.69 -5.77 -1.33
CA ASP A 113 38.96 -4.76 -0.29
C ASP A 113 39.08 -3.29 -0.75
N GLY A 114 38.20 -2.82 -1.64
CA GLY A 114 38.11 -1.39 -1.98
C GLY A 114 39.35 -0.81 -2.68
N VAL A 115 40.32 -1.65 -3.05
CA VAL A 115 41.43 -1.28 -3.94
C VAL A 115 41.26 -2.09 -5.22
N VAL A 116 40.87 -1.38 -6.28
CA VAL A 116 40.74 -1.94 -7.61
C VAL A 116 42.14 -1.99 -8.24
N GLY A 117 42.45 -3.08 -8.95
CA GLY A 117 43.53 -3.04 -9.92
C GLY A 117 43.16 -2.08 -11.04
N GLU A 118 43.80 -0.90 -11.05
CA GLU A 118 43.88 0.23 -12.02
C GLU A 118 42.66 0.65 -12.88
N ASP A 119 41.61 -0.15 -13.08
CA ASP A 119 40.67 0.03 -14.21
C ASP A 119 39.18 0.17 -13.88
N ALA A 120 38.76 0.22 -12.60
CA ALA A 120 37.35 0.48 -12.24
C ALA A 120 37.20 1.27 -10.93
N TRP A 121 36.17 2.11 -10.79
CA TRP A 121 35.85 2.84 -9.55
C TRP A 121 34.35 3.11 -9.41
N ILE A 122 33.88 3.30 -8.16
CA ILE A 122 32.47 3.55 -7.83
C ILE A 122 32.31 4.98 -7.33
N ASN A 123 31.36 5.69 -7.91
CA ASN A 123 30.89 6.99 -7.42
C ASN A 123 29.46 6.83 -6.89
N PHE A 124 29.19 7.41 -5.72
CA PHE A 124 27.83 7.59 -5.22
C PHE A 124 27.48 9.07 -5.37
N GLU A 125 26.48 9.36 -6.19
CA GLU A 125 25.91 10.69 -6.33
C GLU A 125 24.56 10.69 -5.61
N LEU A 126 24.36 11.59 -4.65
CA LEU A 126 23.04 11.77 -4.04
C LEU A 126 22.09 12.29 -5.12
N ASP A 127 21.08 11.49 -5.48
CA ASP A 127 20.11 11.83 -6.53
C ASP A 127 18.92 12.58 -5.92
N SER A 128 18.42 12.10 -4.76
CA SER A 128 17.35 12.77 -4.03
C SER A 128 17.34 12.41 -2.54
N GLU A 129 16.95 13.34 -1.69
CA GLU A 129 16.69 13.10 -0.27
C GLU A 129 15.30 13.68 0.06
N THR A 130 14.40 12.84 0.58
CA THR A 130 13.00 13.21 0.83
C THR A 130 12.55 12.77 2.22
N PRO A 131 11.68 13.53 2.91
CA PRO A 131 11.07 13.09 4.16
C PRO A 131 10.27 11.80 3.96
N TYR A 132 10.42 10.84 4.87
CA TYR A 132 9.69 9.57 4.90
C TYR A 132 9.05 9.40 6.28
N GLY A 133 7.76 9.72 6.39
CA GLY A 133 7.08 9.82 7.68
C GLY A 133 7.59 10.99 8.55
N ASN A 134 7.31 10.93 9.85
CA ASN A 134 7.56 12.07 10.76
C ASN A 134 9.01 12.19 11.27
N GLN A 135 9.83 11.14 11.12
CA GLN A 135 11.18 11.05 11.72
C GLN A 135 12.19 10.29 10.85
N GLN A 136 11.85 9.99 9.60
CA GLN A 136 12.76 9.25 8.72
C GLN A 136 12.98 10.05 7.42
N ARG A 137 14.09 9.76 6.77
CA ARG A 137 14.44 10.29 5.45
C ARG A 137 14.70 9.13 4.51
N LEU A 138 14.20 9.25 3.29
CA LEU A 138 14.55 8.39 2.17
C LEU A 138 15.63 9.10 1.35
N SER A 139 16.85 8.61 1.40
CA SER A 139 17.93 9.07 0.52
C SER A 139 18.14 8.05 -0.59
N CYS A 140 18.05 8.52 -1.82
CA CYS A 140 18.33 7.77 -3.03
C CYS A 140 19.65 8.25 -3.62
N PHE A 141 20.53 7.29 -3.87
CA PHE A 141 21.83 7.48 -4.46
C PHE A 141 21.85 6.85 -5.83
N ARG A 142 22.45 7.58 -6.76
CA ARG A 142 22.92 7.06 -8.02
C ARG A 142 24.31 6.47 -7.79
N MET A 143 24.39 5.16 -7.77
CA MET A 143 25.66 4.44 -7.78
C MET A 143 26.14 4.30 -9.21
N VAL A 144 27.20 5.04 -9.58
CA VAL A 144 27.87 4.98 -10.88
C VAL A 144 29.13 4.13 -10.74
N LEU A 145 29.09 2.92 -11.28
CA LEU A 145 30.23 2.01 -11.36
C LEU A 145 30.90 2.17 -12.72
N HIS A 146 32.12 2.69 -12.75
CA HIS A 146 32.97 2.75 -13.93
C HIS A 146 33.69 1.41 -14.08
N MET A 147 33.43 0.68 -15.17
CA MET A 147 33.93 -0.69 -15.38
C MET A 147 35.25 -0.75 -16.17
N THR A 148 35.63 0.35 -16.84
CA THR A 148 36.92 0.53 -17.54
C THR A 148 37.45 1.95 -17.28
N THR A 149 38.73 2.23 -17.62
CA THR A 149 39.29 3.60 -17.61
C THR A 149 38.64 4.54 -18.62
N SER A 150 37.81 4.02 -19.52
CA SER A 150 37.03 4.84 -20.44
C SER A 150 35.72 5.27 -19.77
N SER A 151 35.38 6.57 -19.86
CA SER A 151 34.16 7.14 -19.29
C SER A 151 32.86 6.61 -19.91
N THR A 152 32.94 5.72 -20.90
CA THR A 152 31.81 5.19 -21.67
C THR A 152 31.21 3.90 -21.13
N ASP A 153 31.93 3.16 -20.27
CA ASP A 153 31.42 1.93 -19.64
C ASP A 153 31.01 2.20 -18.19
N GLN A 154 29.89 2.88 -18.01
CA GLN A 154 29.31 3.18 -16.71
C GLN A 154 28.07 2.32 -16.46
N MET A 155 28.00 1.71 -15.28
CA MET A 155 26.80 1.11 -14.74
C MET A 155 26.19 2.11 -13.75
N VAL A 156 24.92 2.46 -13.97
CA VAL A 156 24.19 3.33 -13.05
C VAL A 156 23.11 2.50 -12.34
N ALA A 157 23.21 2.37 -11.02
CA ALA A 157 22.22 1.71 -10.20
C ALA A 157 21.64 2.70 -9.19
N MET A 158 20.32 2.69 -9.04
CA MET A 158 19.64 3.50 -8.03
C MET A 158 19.50 2.70 -6.74
N VAL A 159 20.05 3.23 -5.66
CA VAL A 159 19.99 2.62 -4.32
C VAL A 159 19.34 3.62 -3.38
N CYS A 160 18.19 3.26 -2.81
CA CYS A 160 17.52 4.09 -1.81
C CYS A 160 17.53 3.39 -0.45
N TYR A 161 17.78 4.16 0.61
CA TYR A 161 17.64 3.67 1.98
C TYR A 161 16.86 4.65 2.84
N VAL A 162 16.11 4.10 3.80
CA VAL A 162 15.38 4.87 4.81
C VAL A 162 16.20 4.85 6.09
N TYR A 163 16.49 6.03 6.65
CA TYR A 163 17.15 6.15 7.95
C TYR A 163 16.36 7.11 8.83
N ASN A 164 16.45 6.91 10.14
CA ASN A 164 15.86 7.83 11.10
C ASN A 164 16.72 9.09 11.16
N ASP A 165 16.08 10.26 11.15
CA ASP A 165 16.72 11.49 11.60
C ASP A 165 17.02 11.30 13.09
N SER A 166 18.23 10.87 13.40
CA SER A 166 18.72 11.00 14.77
C SER A 166 18.65 12.50 15.09
N PRO A 167 18.00 12.92 16.20
CA PRO A 167 18.05 14.30 16.63
C PRO A 167 19.47 14.60 17.11
N GLY A 168 20.37 14.84 16.15
CA GLY A 168 21.74 15.23 16.38
C GLY A 168 21.77 16.69 16.76
N THR A 169 21.97 16.96 18.03
CA THR A 169 22.58 18.21 18.50
C THR A 169 23.76 18.55 17.59
N ALA A 170 23.72 19.74 16.99
CA ALA A 170 24.83 20.29 16.24
C ALA A 170 26.10 20.25 17.09
N GLY A 171 27.10 19.51 16.63
CA GLY A 171 28.43 19.43 17.22
C GLY A 171 29.45 19.20 16.12
N ASP A 172 30.32 20.19 15.95
CA ASP A 172 31.47 20.21 15.05
C ASP A 172 32.30 18.91 15.07
N ASN A 173 32.68 18.41 13.89
CA ASN A 173 34.07 18.45 13.40
C ASN A 173 34.25 17.55 12.17
N GLY A 174 34.98 18.07 11.18
CA GLY A 174 35.59 17.25 10.13
C GLY A 174 36.65 16.31 10.70
N GLY A 175 36.77 15.12 10.12
CA GLY A 175 37.78 14.14 10.48
C GLY A 175 37.89 13.06 9.40
N THR A 176 38.93 13.15 8.60
CA THR A 176 39.38 12.13 7.65
C THR A 176 39.86 10.87 8.37
N GLY A 177 39.33 9.70 7.97
CA GLY A 177 39.97 8.38 7.90
C GLY A 177 40.56 7.73 9.16
N SER A 178 40.14 6.50 9.47
CA SER A 178 41.05 5.33 9.58
C SER A 178 40.28 4.04 9.88
N ASN A 179 40.71 2.99 9.17
CA ASN A 179 40.44 1.56 9.38
C ASN A 179 40.68 1.13 10.85
N PRO A 180 39.98 0.11 11.38
CA PRO A 180 40.74 -0.94 12.07
C PRO A 180 40.15 -2.35 11.98
N GLY A 181 40.95 -3.27 11.44
CA GLY A 181 41.07 -4.61 12.00
C GLY A 181 42.14 -4.61 13.11
N GLY A 182 41.95 -5.40 14.17
CA GLY A 182 42.96 -5.57 15.22
C GLY A 182 42.43 -6.24 16.48
N GLN A 183 43.07 -7.34 16.88
CA GLN A 183 42.64 -8.30 17.89
C GLN A 183 42.80 -7.83 19.36
N ASN A 184 41.98 -8.44 20.23
CA ASN A 184 42.10 -8.60 21.70
C ASN A 184 43.53 -9.08 22.13
N PRO A 185 43.99 -9.04 23.41
CA PRO A 185 43.21 -9.38 24.62
C PRO A 185 43.57 -8.71 25.98
N GLY A 186 42.63 -8.76 26.93
CA GLY A 186 42.95 -9.12 28.33
C GLY A 186 42.61 -8.11 29.43
N GLY A 187 41.96 -8.62 30.50
CA GLY A 187 42.09 -8.05 31.85
C GLY A 187 40.79 -7.82 32.64
N TYR A 188 40.26 -8.87 33.30
CA TYR A 188 39.63 -8.76 34.63
C TYR A 188 40.75 -8.77 35.70
N PRO A 189 40.57 -8.44 37.02
CA PRO A 189 39.34 -8.56 37.80
C PRO A 189 39.13 -7.54 38.99
N VAL A 190 38.02 -7.77 39.72
CA VAL A 190 37.71 -7.54 41.17
C VAL A 190 37.32 -6.16 41.72
N GLY A 191 36.19 -6.18 42.47
CA GLY A 191 35.94 -5.39 43.69
C GLY A 191 34.61 -4.64 43.62
N GLY A 192 33.53 -4.94 44.36
CA GLY A 192 33.40 -5.54 45.69
C GLY A 192 32.93 -4.47 46.67
N GLY A 193 31.67 -4.54 47.15
CA GLY A 193 31.26 -3.78 48.34
C GLY A 193 29.74 -3.56 48.48
N PRO A 194 29.21 -3.50 49.73
CA PRO A 194 28.00 -4.24 50.08
C PRO A 194 26.87 -3.41 50.74
N GLY A 195 25.67 -4.00 50.75
CA GLY A 195 24.79 -3.98 51.94
C GLY A 195 23.68 -2.93 52.00
N SER A 196 22.43 -3.39 52.03
CA SER A 196 21.54 -3.13 53.18
C SER A 196 20.27 -4.02 53.16
N PRO A 197 19.67 -4.29 54.33
CA PRO A 197 18.75 -5.41 54.53
C PRO A 197 17.28 -5.00 54.67
N ALA A 198 16.42 -6.03 54.52
CA ALA A 198 15.10 -6.22 55.13
C ALA A 198 13.90 -5.39 54.61
N ASN A 199 12.91 -6.08 54.04
CA ASN A 199 11.57 -6.15 54.65
C ASN A 199 10.80 -7.41 54.20
N PRO A 200 10.02 -8.08 55.08
CA PRO A 200 9.38 -9.35 54.78
C PRO A 200 7.92 -9.17 54.34
N GLY A 201 7.49 -10.07 53.46
CA GLY A 201 6.16 -10.66 53.47
C GLY A 201 4.96 -9.78 53.13
N THR A 202 4.54 -9.84 51.86
CA THR A 202 3.11 -10.08 51.55
C THR A 202 3.04 -11.05 50.38
N GLY A 203 2.40 -12.20 50.63
CA GLY A 203 2.17 -13.23 49.63
C GLY A 203 1.08 -12.80 48.66
N TYR A 204 1.41 -12.79 47.38
CA TYR A 204 0.46 -12.94 46.29
C TYR A 204 0.89 -14.15 45.45
N PRO A 205 -0.03 -15.06 45.09
CA PRO A 205 0.31 -16.16 44.20
C PRO A 205 0.72 -15.60 42.82
N PRO A 206 1.73 -16.17 42.16
CA PRO A 206 2.19 -15.66 40.87
C PRO A 206 1.07 -15.84 39.84
N VAL A 207 0.61 -14.71 39.31
CA VAL A 207 -0.13 -14.68 38.05
C VAL A 207 0.86 -15.11 36.98
N SER A 208 0.63 -16.32 36.46
CA SER A 208 1.26 -16.85 35.27
C SER A 208 1.00 -15.90 34.09
N THR A 209 1.91 -14.96 33.88
CA THR A 209 2.08 -14.29 32.59
C THR A 209 2.67 -15.30 31.63
N GLY A 210 1.79 -16.05 30.96
CA GLY A 210 2.13 -16.86 29.79
C GLY A 210 2.53 -15.95 28.63
N GLY A 211 3.69 -15.31 28.75
CA GLY A 211 4.42 -14.77 27.62
C GLY A 211 4.90 -15.94 26.78
N GLY A 212 4.16 -16.24 25.73
CA GLY A 212 4.59 -17.20 24.71
C GLY A 212 5.87 -16.71 24.06
N GLY A 213 7.00 -17.20 24.56
CA GLY A 213 8.30 -16.99 23.95
C GLY A 213 8.32 -17.64 22.57
N TYR A 214 8.20 -16.83 21.52
CA TYR A 214 8.58 -17.20 20.16
C TYR A 214 10.12 -17.21 20.02
N GLY A 215 10.80 -17.98 20.87
CA GLY A 215 12.26 -18.12 20.90
C GLY A 215 12.74 -19.56 20.84
N GLY A 216 11.84 -20.51 20.55
CA GLY A 216 12.20 -21.90 20.34
C GLY A 216 12.59 -22.15 18.88
N ASN A 217 13.86 -22.46 18.64
CA ASN A 217 14.39 -23.02 17.40
C ASN A 217 13.68 -24.33 17.04
N ASN A 218 12.45 -24.26 16.52
CA ASN A 218 11.75 -25.42 16.01
C ASN A 218 12.19 -25.61 14.54
N PRO A 219 13.02 -26.62 14.21
CA PRO A 219 13.37 -26.91 12.82
C PRO A 219 12.14 -27.20 11.94
N ASN A 220 11.00 -27.55 12.56
CA ASN A 220 9.73 -27.69 11.86
C ASN A 220 9.05 -26.36 11.53
N ALA A 221 9.41 -25.23 12.13
CA ALA A 221 8.78 -23.93 11.84
C ALA A 221 9.15 -23.43 10.44
N LEU A 222 10.43 -23.54 10.05
CA LEU A 222 10.86 -23.25 8.69
C LEU A 222 10.28 -24.27 7.71
N LYS A 223 10.30 -25.57 8.04
CA LYS A 223 9.66 -26.58 7.21
C LYS A 223 8.15 -26.35 7.09
N LEU A 224 7.46 -25.86 8.12
CA LEU A 224 6.05 -25.46 8.07
C LEU A 224 5.86 -24.22 7.22
N LEU A 225 6.71 -23.20 7.35
CA LEU A 225 6.63 -21.96 6.58
C LEU A 225 6.92 -22.26 5.10
N THR A 226 7.99 -22.99 4.80
CA THR A 226 8.32 -23.48 3.47
C THR A 226 7.20 -24.36 2.91
N ASN A 227 6.68 -25.33 3.67
CA ASN A 227 5.54 -26.13 3.22
C ASN A 227 4.28 -25.28 3.03
N ARG A 228 4.06 -24.24 3.85
CA ARG A 228 2.94 -23.29 3.70
C ARG A 228 3.11 -22.40 2.47
N LEU A 229 4.31 -21.93 2.18
CA LEU A 229 4.64 -21.12 1.00
C LEU A 229 4.60 -21.96 -0.28
N LEU A 230 5.04 -23.22 -0.21
CA LEU A 230 4.96 -24.17 -1.32
C LEU A 230 3.51 -24.66 -1.55
N ALA A 231 2.72 -24.84 -0.50
CA ALA A 231 1.31 -25.25 -0.60
C ALA A 231 0.37 -24.06 -0.93
N SER A 232 0.74 -22.85 -0.52
CA SER A 232 -0.02 -21.62 -0.75
C SER A 232 0.93 -20.45 -0.95
N LYS A 233 1.14 -20.08 -2.21
CA LYS A 233 2.00 -18.98 -2.67
C LYS A 233 1.64 -17.60 -2.06
N THR A 234 0.48 -17.53 -1.41
CA THR A 234 -0.09 -16.33 -0.78
C THR A 234 0.10 -16.32 0.74
N ALA A 235 0.77 -17.32 1.33
CA ALA A 235 0.91 -17.44 2.79
C ALA A 235 1.76 -16.33 3.44
N LEU A 236 2.41 -15.48 2.64
CA LEU A 236 3.07 -14.24 3.06
C LEU A 236 2.11 -13.04 3.14
N PHE A 237 0.94 -13.13 2.53
CA PHE A 237 -0.06 -12.06 2.45
C PHE A 237 -1.27 -12.43 3.29
N ASP A 238 -1.84 -11.45 3.98
CA ASP A 238 -3.12 -11.66 4.64
C ASP A 238 -4.20 -11.93 3.60
N ASN A 239 -5.17 -12.77 3.95
CA ASN A 239 -6.29 -13.08 3.07
C ASN A 239 -7.40 -12.05 3.30
N CYS A 240 -7.74 -11.29 2.26
CA CYS A 240 -8.88 -10.40 2.28
C CYS A 240 -10.18 -11.16 2.04
N PRO A 241 -11.14 -11.14 2.99
CA PRO A 241 -12.47 -11.67 2.77
C PRO A 241 -13.24 -10.78 1.81
N ILE A 242 -13.68 -11.32 0.67
CA ILE A 242 -14.42 -10.52 -0.34
C ILE A 242 -15.95 -10.62 -0.17
N GLN A 243 -16.46 -11.51 0.67
CA GLN A 243 -17.92 -11.80 0.82
C GLN A 243 -18.72 -10.56 1.17
N LEU A 244 -18.22 -9.79 2.14
CA LEU A 244 -18.87 -8.58 2.64
C LEU A 244 -19.01 -7.51 1.55
N TRP A 245 -18.12 -7.55 0.56
CA TRP A 245 -17.98 -6.56 -0.51
C TRP A 245 -18.71 -6.96 -1.79
N LEU A 246 -19.09 -8.24 -1.93
CA LEU A 246 -19.77 -8.75 -3.12
C LEU A 246 -21.00 -7.95 -3.54
N PRO A 247 -21.87 -7.45 -2.63
CA PRO A 247 -23.01 -6.63 -3.04
C PRO A 247 -22.61 -5.34 -3.75
N LEU A 248 -21.49 -4.72 -3.33
CA LEU A 248 -20.98 -3.48 -3.93
C LEU A 248 -20.10 -3.75 -5.16
N ILE A 249 -19.33 -4.84 -5.15
CA ILE A 249 -18.52 -5.27 -6.31
C ILE A 249 -19.42 -5.61 -7.50
N ASN A 250 -20.54 -6.31 -7.26
CA ASN A 250 -21.49 -6.70 -8.31
C ASN A 250 -22.63 -5.69 -8.48
N PHE A 251 -22.52 -4.51 -7.87
CA PHE A 251 -23.60 -3.53 -7.91
C PHE A 251 -23.80 -3.02 -9.33
N GLN A 252 -25.02 -3.16 -9.84
CA GLN A 252 -25.44 -2.59 -11.11
C GLN A 252 -26.44 -1.48 -10.85
N ALA A 253 -26.15 -0.29 -11.39
CA ALA A 253 -27.08 0.83 -11.26
C ALA A 253 -28.43 0.48 -11.91
N PRO A 254 -29.58 0.73 -11.23
CA PRO A 254 -30.89 0.49 -11.81
C PRO A 254 -31.12 1.27 -13.10
N GLN A 255 -31.97 0.74 -14.00
CA GLN A 255 -32.26 1.38 -15.29
C GLN A 255 -32.70 2.86 -15.15
N ALA A 256 -33.47 3.21 -14.12
CA ALA A 256 -33.88 4.59 -13.86
C ALA A 256 -32.70 5.57 -13.65
N VAL A 257 -31.57 5.09 -13.16
CA VAL A 257 -30.32 5.87 -13.04
C VAL A 257 -29.72 6.10 -14.43
N LEU A 258 -29.64 5.04 -15.25
CA LEU A 258 -29.12 5.12 -16.62
C LEU A 258 -29.99 6.05 -17.48
N ASP A 259 -31.31 5.87 -17.44
CA ASP A 259 -32.28 6.71 -18.14
C ASP A 259 -32.15 8.18 -17.74
N ARG A 260 -31.85 8.45 -16.46
CA ARG A 260 -31.65 9.81 -15.95
C ARG A 260 -30.39 10.44 -16.55
N LEU A 261 -29.27 9.70 -16.58
CA LEU A 261 -28.01 10.18 -17.15
C LEU A 261 -28.15 10.39 -18.67
N ASP A 262 -28.78 9.45 -19.37
CA ASP A 262 -29.06 9.57 -20.81
C ASP A 262 -29.92 10.80 -21.12
N ALA A 263 -30.98 11.04 -20.35
CA ALA A 263 -31.83 12.21 -20.52
C ALA A 263 -31.06 13.53 -20.32
N LEU A 264 -30.14 13.57 -19.35
CA LEU A 264 -29.27 14.74 -19.12
C LEU A 264 -28.28 14.94 -20.28
N SER A 265 -27.66 13.87 -20.76
CA SER A 265 -26.78 13.91 -21.95
C SER A 265 -27.52 14.44 -23.18
N GLN A 266 -28.75 13.97 -23.42
CA GLN A 266 -29.57 14.48 -24.54
C GLN A 266 -29.99 15.95 -24.34
N GLN A 267 -30.34 16.34 -23.11
CA GLN A 267 -30.67 17.73 -22.80
C GLN A 267 -29.49 18.65 -23.12
N GLU A 268 -28.27 18.27 -22.73
CA GLU A 268 -27.08 19.10 -23.01
C GLU A 268 -26.74 19.13 -24.50
N LYS A 269 -26.82 18.00 -25.21
CA LYS A 269 -26.61 17.99 -26.68
C LYS A 269 -27.57 18.92 -27.41
N ASN A 270 -28.81 19.00 -26.93
CA ASN A 270 -29.83 19.89 -27.48
C ASN A 270 -29.59 21.37 -27.12
N SER A 271 -29.09 21.67 -25.91
CA SER A 271 -28.86 23.04 -25.44
C SER A 271 -27.81 23.80 -26.27
N ILE A 272 -26.84 23.07 -26.81
CA ILE A 272 -25.72 23.58 -27.62
C ILE A 272 -25.92 23.41 -29.14
N GLY A 273 -27.09 22.95 -29.58
CA GLY A 273 -27.42 22.78 -31.00
C GLY A 273 -26.68 21.63 -31.70
N LEU A 274 -26.13 20.67 -30.95
CA LEU A 274 -25.37 19.52 -31.49
C LEU A 274 -26.18 18.20 -31.52
N GLY A 275 -27.47 18.23 -31.18
CA GLY A 275 -28.34 17.04 -31.16
C GLY A 275 -28.43 16.24 -32.47
N ASN A 276 -27.95 16.80 -33.60
CA ASN A 276 -27.94 16.15 -34.92
C ASN A 276 -26.53 15.97 -35.53
N LEU A 277 -25.45 16.22 -34.78
CA LEU A 277 -24.09 16.04 -35.33
C LEU A 277 -23.64 14.58 -35.33
N SER A 278 -22.93 14.21 -36.41
CA SER A 278 -22.33 12.89 -36.63
C SER A 278 -21.40 12.47 -35.46
N PRO A 279 -21.36 11.17 -35.07
CA PRO A 279 -20.57 10.67 -33.93
C PRO A 279 -19.06 10.94 -33.97
N ILE A 280 -18.52 11.46 -35.08
CA ILE A 280 -17.08 11.61 -35.33
C ILE A 280 -16.47 12.79 -34.53
N ILE A 281 -17.27 13.74 -34.04
CA ILE A 281 -16.80 14.90 -33.26
C ILE A 281 -17.77 15.19 -32.10
N GLN A 282 -18.06 14.17 -31.27
CA GLN A 282 -18.76 14.40 -30.01
C GLN A 282 -17.68 14.68 -28.94
N PRO A 283 -17.45 15.93 -28.54
CA PRO A 283 -16.66 16.20 -27.34
C PRO A 283 -17.27 15.44 -26.17
N ASP A 284 -16.41 15.05 -25.24
CA ASP A 284 -16.75 14.18 -24.13
C ASP A 284 -17.62 14.96 -23.12
N TRP A 285 -18.89 15.17 -23.44
CA TRP A 285 -19.87 15.98 -22.70
C TRP A 285 -21.06 15.14 -22.24
N ASP A 286 -20.84 13.84 -22.11
CA ASP A 286 -21.87 12.91 -21.70
C ASP A 286 -21.85 12.75 -20.17
N TRP A 287 -23.06 12.79 -19.61
CA TRP A 287 -23.34 12.24 -18.29
C TRP A 287 -23.27 10.73 -18.38
N GLN A 288 -22.34 10.13 -17.65
CA GLN A 288 -22.08 8.69 -17.75
C GLN A 288 -21.84 8.09 -16.38
N LEU A 289 -22.32 6.86 -16.19
CA LEU A 289 -21.96 6.08 -15.02
C LEU A 289 -20.48 5.70 -15.13
N GLN A 290 -19.73 5.89 -14.05
CA GLN A 290 -18.36 5.39 -13.94
C GLN A 290 -18.38 4.06 -13.19
N ALA A 291 -18.55 2.97 -13.94
CA ALA A 291 -18.62 1.62 -13.37
C ALA A 291 -17.26 1.17 -12.84
N LEU A 292 -17.28 0.28 -11.84
CA LEU A 292 -16.07 -0.27 -11.21
C LEU A 292 -15.21 -1.03 -12.24
N GLU A 293 -15.85 -1.73 -13.16
CA GLU A 293 -15.25 -2.57 -14.18
C GLU A 293 -14.47 -1.75 -15.22
N ASP A 294 -14.94 -0.54 -15.52
CA ASP A 294 -14.38 0.34 -16.55
C ASP A 294 -13.19 1.17 -16.04
N ALA A 295 -12.96 1.17 -14.72
CA ALA A 295 -11.85 1.88 -14.11
C ALA A 295 -10.48 1.35 -14.58
N ALA A 296 -9.48 2.23 -14.70
CA ALA A 296 -8.12 1.83 -15.07
C ALA A 296 -7.34 1.18 -13.90
N GLY A 297 -7.50 1.72 -12.69
CA GLY A 297 -6.65 1.40 -11.54
C GLY A 297 -6.56 -0.10 -11.20
N THR A 298 -5.35 -0.63 -11.04
CA THR A 298 -5.17 -2.07 -10.72
C THR A 298 -5.51 -2.46 -9.27
N VAL A 299 -5.55 -1.50 -8.35
CA VAL A 299 -5.88 -1.71 -6.94
C VAL A 299 -7.37 -1.46 -6.71
N LEU A 300 -8.04 -2.45 -6.10
CA LEU A 300 -9.42 -2.32 -5.64
C LEU A 300 -9.43 -1.71 -4.23
N ASN A 301 -10.12 -0.60 -4.04
CA ASN A 301 -10.50 -0.12 -2.71
C ASN A 301 -11.66 -0.95 -2.16
N MET A 302 -11.52 -1.43 -0.93
CA MET A 302 -12.63 -1.96 -0.13
C MET A 302 -12.49 -1.38 1.29
N ASP A 303 -13.21 -0.30 1.57
CA ASP A 303 -13.10 0.45 2.83
C ASP A 303 -14.43 0.50 3.60
N GLU A 304 -14.35 0.44 4.93
CA GLU A 304 -15.51 0.61 5.81
C GLU A 304 -15.14 1.51 6.99
N PHE A 305 -15.91 2.58 7.13
CA PHE A 305 -15.79 3.55 8.21
C PHE A 305 -17.07 3.53 9.03
N SER A 306 -17.00 2.86 10.18
CA SER A 306 -18.16 2.54 11.02
C SER A 306 -18.15 3.26 12.37
N VAL A 307 -19.34 3.55 12.89
CA VAL A 307 -19.60 4.05 14.24
C VAL A 307 -20.68 3.19 14.89
N ILE A 308 -20.38 2.59 16.03
CA ILE A 308 -21.34 1.85 16.84
C ILE A 308 -22.05 2.84 17.77
N VAL A 309 -23.36 2.97 17.63
CA VAL A 309 -24.23 3.78 18.48
C VAL A 309 -24.89 2.86 19.51
N ASN A 310 -24.45 2.96 20.75
CA ASN A 310 -24.96 2.19 21.89
C ASN A 310 -26.26 2.80 22.46
N ALA A 311 -26.41 4.12 22.34
CA ALA A 311 -27.63 4.84 22.69
C ALA A 311 -27.92 5.89 21.62
N MET A 312 -29.12 5.84 21.02
CA MET A 312 -29.52 6.79 19.98
C MET A 312 -29.66 8.21 20.55
N PRO A 313 -29.24 9.25 19.79
CA PRO A 313 -29.34 10.63 20.22
C PRO A 313 -30.80 11.07 20.42
N THR A 314 -31.01 12.04 21.29
CA THR A 314 -32.29 12.69 21.58
C THR A 314 -32.26 14.12 21.06
N VAL A 315 -33.18 14.45 20.17
CA VAL A 315 -33.34 15.79 19.59
C VAL A 315 -34.75 16.26 19.89
N ASN A 316 -34.91 17.47 20.43
CA ASN A 316 -36.21 18.03 20.81
C ASN A 316 -37.04 17.09 21.72
N ASN A 317 -36.38 16.47 22.71
CA ASN A 317 -36.97 15.48 23.64
C ASN A 317 -37.51 14.20 22.96
N GLN A 318 -37.11 13.92 21.72
CA GLN A 318 -37.44 12.67 21.03
C GLN A 318 -36.17 11.91 20.68
N GLN A 319 -36.10 10.64 21.08
CA GLN A 319 -35.01 9.76 20.66
C GLN A 319 -35.15 9.47 19.16
N LEU A 320 -34.07 9.68 18.41
CA LEU A 320 -34.05 9.39 16.98
C LEU A 320 -34.10 7.88 16.75
N THR A 321 -34.87 7.47 15.75
CA THR A 321 -34.78 6.13 15.16
C THR A 321 -33.52 6.01 14.28
N PRO A 322 -33.05 4.79 13.98
CA PRO A 322 -31.91 4.61 13.09
C PRO A 322 -32.06 5.29 11.72
N SER A 323 -33.26 5.17 11.12
CA SER A 323 -33.58 5.82 9.84
C SER A 323 -33.59 7.35 9.90
N GLN A 324 -33.98 7.94 11.03
CA GLN A 324 -33.94 9.39 11.24
C GLN A 324 -32.50 9.88 11.38
N LEU A 325 -31.64 9.15 12.11
CA LEU A 325 -30.22 9.47 12.18
C LEU A 325 -29.54 9.29 10.82
N LEU A 326 -29.88 8.25 10.05
CA LEU A 326 -29.38 8.06 8.69
C LEU A 326 -29.78 9.23 7.77
N SER A 327 -31.02 9.72 7.90
CA SER A 327 -31.49 10.89 7.16
C SER A 327 -30.78 12.18 7.58
N TYR A 328 -30.50 12.35 8.88
CA TYR A 328 -29.67 13.44 9.38
C TYR A 328 -28.27 13.39 8.76
N ILE A 329 -27.61 12.22 8.77
CA ILE A 329 -26.29 12.02 8.17
C ILE A 329 -26.29 12.48 6.71
N ARG A 330 -27.25 12.00 5.91
CA ARG A 330 -27.38 12.34 4.49
C ARG A 330 -27.49 13.85 4.27
N LEU A 331 -28.36 14.52 5.00
CA LEU A 331 -28.62 15.95 4.83
C LEU A 331 -27.54 16.86 5.44
N ASN A 332 -26.65 16.31 6.28
CA ASN A 332 -25.67 17.07 7.04
C ASN A 332 -24.23 16.53 6.86
N LEU A 333 -23.92 15.87 5.74
CA LEU A 333 -22.58 15.32 5.47
C LEU A 333 -21.47 16.36 5.70
N ASN A 334 -21.67 17.60 5.24
CA ASN A 334 -20.70 18.69 5.40
C ASN A 334 -20.40 19.06 6.86
N SER A 335 -21.35 18.87 7.78
CA SER A 335 -21.09 19.13 9.21
C SER A 335 -20.44 17.94 9.92
N LEU A 336 -20.38 16.78 9.27
CA LEU A 336 -19.76 15.57 9.80
C LEU A 336 -18.30 15.42 9.36
N VAL A 337 -17.85 16.20 8.36
CA VAL A 337 -16.46 16.24 7.90
C VAL A 337 -15.84 17.61 8.20
N THR A 338 -14.50 17.72 8.15
CA THR A 338 -13.85 19.00 8.48
C THR A 338 -14.18 20.05 7.42
N PRO A 339 -14.61 21.26 7.82
CA PRO A 339 -14.87 22.35 6.89
C PRO A 339 -13.68 22.61 5.96
N ASN A 340 -13.98 22.96 4.70
CA ASN A 340 -13.02 23.39 3.67
C ASN A 340 -12.13 22.30 3.04
N THR A 341 -12.31 21.03 3.40
CA THR A 341 -11.57 19.91 2.76
C THR A 341 -12.38 19.23 1.65
N THR A 342 -13.66 19.02 1.89
CA THR A 342 -14.61 18.47 0.92
C THR A 342 -15.98 19.09 1.14
N ASN A 343 -16.70 19.40 0.06
CA ASN A 343 -18.06 19.91 0.12
C ASN A 343 -19.00 19.07 -0.73
N PHE A 344 -20.10 18.60 -0.14
CA PHE A 344 -21.18 17.87 -0.79
C PHE A 344 -22.36 18.83 -1.01
N GLN A 345 -22.80 18.96 -2.24
CA GLN A 345 -23.97 19.79 -2.55
C GLN A 345 -24.81 19.19 -3.68
N PRO A 346 -26.13 19.36 -3.69
CA PRO A 346 -26.95 19.08 -4.87
C PRO A 346 -26.31 19.74 -6.11
N HIS A 347 -26.28 19.02 -7.23
CA HIS A 347 -25.52 19.46 -8.39
C HIS A 347 -25.98 20.87 -8.86
N PRO A 348 -25.09 21.88 -8.87
CA PRO A 348 -25.50 23.28 -9.01
C PRO A 348 -26.04 23.62 -10.40
N SER A 349 -25.61 22.89 -11.43
CA SER A 349 -26.08 23.08 -12.81
C SER A 349 -27.44 22.42 -13.11
N LEU A 350 -28.02 21.67 -12.15
CA LEU A 350 -29.27 20.94 -12.36
C LEU A 350 -30.45 21.59 -11.64
N ASN A 351 -31.52 21.83 -12.41
CA ASN A 351 -32.76 22.36 -11.86
C ASN A 351 -33.42 21.36 -10.90
N ASN A 352 -33.96 21.86 -9.79
CA ASN A 352 -34.67 21.09 -8.75
C ASN A 352 -33.84 20.05 -7.99
N GLU A 353 -32.53 19.99 -8.20
CA GLU A 353 -31.68 18.96 -7.59
C GLU A 353 -31.69 19.06 -6.05
N SER A 354 -31.70 20.27 -5.49
CA SER A 354 -31.86 20.49 -4.04
C SER A 354 -33.17 19.96 -3.49
N SER A 355 -34.27 20.08 -4.25
CA SER A 355 -35.58 19.56 -3.84
C SER A 355 -35.64 18.04 -3.91
N ARG A 356 -35.04 17.43 -4.94
CA ARG A 356 -34.91 15.98 -5.04
C ARG A 356 -34.06 15.44 -3.88
N TRP A 357 -32.87 16.02 -3.68
CA TRP A 357 -31.98 15.65 -2.59
C TRP A 357 -32.71 15.71 -1.25
N LEU A 358 -33.48 16.76 -0.98
CA LEU A 358 -34.20 16.89 0.28
C LEU A 358 -35.30 15.81 0.46
N ASN A 359 -36.15 15.63 -0.56
CA ASN A 359 -37.44 14.93 -0.41
C ASN A 359 -37.43 13.47 -0.88
N ASN A 360 -36.74 13.17 -1.98
CA ASN A 360 -36.59 11.82 -2.51
C ASN A 360 -35.25 11.74 -3.26
N PRO A 361 -34.18 11.31 -2.58
CA PRO A 361 -32.85 11.42 -3.12
C PRO A 361 -32.59 10.37 -4.22
N PHE A 362 -33.47 9.40 -4.48
CA PHE A 362 -33.23 8.44 -5.56
C PHE A 362 -33.08 9.15 -6.91
N THR A 363 -32.02 8.84 -7.65
CA THR A 363 -31.56 9.54 -8.88
C THR A 363 -31.10 10.99 -8.70
N SER A 364 -30.93 11.46 -7.46
CA SER A 364 -30.32 12.76 -7.22
C SER A 364 -28.83 12.75 -7.49
N ILE A 365 -28.32 13.85 -8.02
CA ILE A 365 -26.91 14.05 -8.31
C ILE A 365 -26.32 15.04 -7.31
N VAL A 366 -25.23 14.64 -6.69
CA VAL A 366 -24.46 15.44 -5.74
C VAL A 366 -23.11 15.75 -6.37
N SER A 367 -22.76 17.03 -6.42
CA SER A 367 -21.42 17.51 -6.75
C SER A 367 -20.57 17.52 -5.49
N ILE A 368 -19.34 17.04 -5.62
CA ILE A 368 -18.34 16.92 -4.57
C ILE A 368 -17.17 17.80 -4.96
N GLY A 369 -16.93 18.85 -4.19
CA GLY A 369 -15.69 19.63 -4.31
C GLY A 369 -14.60 18.96 -3.50
N ILE A 370 -13.60 18.36 -4.14
CA ILE A 370 -12.48 17.68 -3.47
C ILE A 370 -11.30 18.65 -3.46
N SER A 371 -11.12 19.37 -2.35
CA SER A 371 -10.05 20.36 -2.18
C SER A 371 -8.74 19.73 -1.71
N ALA A 372 -8.58 18.42 -1.83
CA ALA A 372 -7.46 17.67 -1.29
C ALA A 372 -6.27 17.67 -2.28
N GLY A 373 -5.53 18.78 -2.35
CA GLY A 373 -4.28 18.85 -3.10
C GLY A 373 -4.10 20.14 -3.91
N PRO A 374 -2.99 20.25 -4.67
CA PRO A 374 -2.71 21.42 -5.53
C PRO A 374 -3.64 21.51 -6.75
N LEU A 375 -4.37 20.43 -7.05
CA LEU A 375 -5.39 20.38 -8.09
C LEU A 375 -6.73 20.27 -7.39
N GLN A 376 -7.64 21.20 -7.70
CA GLN A 376 -9.01 21.14 -7.26
C GLN A 376 -9.71 20.09 -8.11
N ASP A 377 -9.96 18.93 -7.51
CA ASP A 377 -10.54 17.79 -8.20
C ASP A 377 -12.04 17.77 -7.88
N ASN A 378 -12.89 18.07 -8.84
CA ASN A 378 -14.33 18.00 -8.61
C ASN A 378 -14.83 16.64 -9.09
N GLY A 379 -15.84 16.10 -8.44
CA GLY A 379 -16.48 14.87 -8.88
C GLY A 379 -17.98 14.95 -8.68
N SER A 380 -18.71 14.07 -9.37
CA SER A 380 -20.14 13.90 -9.14
C SER A 380 -20.47 12.46 -8.81
N VAL A 381 -21.53 12.30 -8.03
CA VAL A 381 -22.14 11.02 -7.72
C VAL A 381 -23.65 11.09 -7.91
N ILE A 382 -24.25 9.98 -8.30
CA ILE A 382 -25.71 9.82 -8.35
C ILE A 382 -26.16 8.84 -7.27
N VAL A 383 -27.30 9.12 -6.63
CA VAL A 383 -27.94 8.15 -5.73
C VAL A 383 -28.54 7.04 -6.56
N SER A 384 -27.88 5.89 -6.56
CA SER A 384 -28.24 4.73 -7.37
C SER A 384 -29.13 3.73 -6.64
N GLU A 385 -29.24 3.85 -5.32
CA GLU A 385 -30.18 3.10 -4.49
C GLU A 385 -30.58 3.93 -3.27
N TYR A 386 -31.84 3.85 -2.85
CA TYR A 386 -32.33 4.51 -1.64
C TYR A 386 -33.38 3.63 -0.94
N THR A 387 -33.10 3.23 0.28
CA THR A 387 -33.98 2.41 1.12
C THR A 387 -34.09 3.00 2.53
N ASN A 388 -34.83 2.35 3.42
CA ASN A 388 -34.97 2.81 4.80
C ASN A 388 -33.69 2.66 5.63
N ASN A 389 -32.78 1.75 5.27
CA ASN A 389 -31.58 1.46 6.05
C ASN A 389 -30.27 1.79 5.34
N HIS A 390 -30.29 2.15 4.06
CA HIS A 390 -29.11 2.59 3.35
C HIS A 390 -29.43 3.38 2.08
N TRP A 391 -28.41 4.03 1.53
CA TRP A 391 -28.40 4.52 0.16
C TRP A 391 -27.03 4.27 -0.48
N ASN A 392 -27.01 4.15 -1.80
CA ASN A 392 -25.77 4.01 -2.57
C ASN A 392 -25.54 5.26 -3.39
N PHE A 393 -24.31 5.75 -3.37
CA PHE A 393 -23.77 6.62 -4.40
C PHE A 393 -23.02 5.79 -5.41
N SER A 394 -23.28 6.01 -6.70
CA SER A 394 -22.40 5.56 -7.77
C SER A 394 -21.72 6.77 -8.39
N THR A 395 -20.44 6.63 -8.69
CA THR A 395 -19.64 7.67 -9.33
C THR A 395 -20.13 7.92 -10.74
N ILE A 396 -20.20 9.19 -11.13
CA ILE A 396 -20.57 9.57 -12.48
C ILE A 396 -19.56 10.56 -13.02
N ARG A 397 -19.48 10.56 -14.34
CA ARG A 397 -18.88 11.61 -15.12
C ARG A 397 -19.97 12.61 -15.49
N ASP A 398 -19.64 13.89 -15.47
CA ASP A 398 -20.53 14.94 -15.99
C ASP A 398 -19.76 16.07 -16.69
N PRO A 399 -20.44 16.91 -17.50
CA PRO A 399 -19.77 17.96 -18.28
C PRO A 399 -19.15 19.09 -17.46
N TYR A 400 -19.51 19.24 -16.18
CA TYR A 400 -19.12 20.35 -15.32
C TYR A 400 -17.97 19.95 -14.38
N ASN A 401 -18.02 18.74 -13.83
CA ASN A 401 -16.99 18.21 -12.93
C ASN A 401 -16.08 17.16 -13.59
N ALA A 402 -16.27 16.87 -14.89
CA ALA A 402 -15.52 15.87 -15.62
C ALA A 402 -15.59 14.47 -14.97
N HIS A 403 -14.48 13.73 -14.95
CA HIS A 403 -14.42 12.40 -14.35
C HIS A 403 -14.28 12.49 -12.84
N HIS A 404 -15.05 11.69 -12.11
CA HIS A 404 -14.77 11.42 -10.71
C HIS A 404 -13.42 10.67 -10.60
N PRO A 405 -12.54 10.98 -9.62
CA PRO A 405 -11.17 10.42 -9.54
C PRO A 405 -11.12 8.90 -9.31
N VAL A 406 -12.20 8.38 -8.75
CA VAL A 406 -12.44 6.95 -8.58
C VAL A 406 -13.77 6.55 -9.21
N SER A 407 -13.86 5.31 -9.66
CA SER A 407 -15.04 4.68 -10.26
C SER A 407 -15.51 3.53 -9.38
N GLY A 408 -16.80 3.50 -9.04
CA GLY A 408 -17.36 2.49 -8.16
C GLY A 408 -18.62 2.95 -7.42
N THR A 409 -18.89 2.29 -6.29
CA THR A 409 -20.09 2.50 -5.48
C THR A 409 -19.73 2.65 -4.01
N ARG A 410 -20.37 3.63 -3.34
CA ARG A 410 -20.23 3.87 -1.90
C ARG A 410 -21.59 3.86 -1.24
N GLN A 411 -21.78 2.96 -0.28
CA GLN A 411 -22.99 2.81 0.50
C GLN A 411 -22.87 3.51 1.84
N PHE A 412 -23.93 4.20 2.22
CA PHE A 412 -24.12 4.74 3.56
C PHE A 412 -25.31 4.05 4.17
N GLY A 413 -25.16 3.51 5.37
CA GLY A 413 -26.25 2.74 5.95
C GLY A 413 -26.10 2.48 7.43
N TYR A 414 -27.01 1.66 7.94
CA TYR A 414 -26.90 1.09 9.27
C TYR A 414 -27.34 -0.37 9.32
N GLU A 415 -26.79 -1.10 10.28
CA GLU A 415 -27.19 -2.47 10.64
C GLU A 415 -27.39 -2.58 12.15
N GLN A 416 -28.38 -3.37 12.55
CA GLN A 416 -28.63 -3.68 13.96
C GLN A 416 -27.71 -4.82 14.40
N LEU A 417 -27.00 -4.63 15.49
CA LEU A 417 -26.16 -5.64 16.11
C LEU A 417 -26.98 -6.47 17.09
N GLY A 418 -26.57 -7.72 17.34
CA GLY A 418 -27.27 -8.64 18.25
C GLY A 418 -27.41 -8.14 19.70
N SER A 419 -26.63 -7.13 20.09
CA SER A 419 -26.70 -6.46 21.40
C SER A 419 -27.77 -5.38 21.51
N GLY A 420 -28.46 -5.05 20.40
CA GLY A 420 -29.37 -3.90 20.31
C GLY A 420 -28.67 -2.58 19.93
N ALA A 421 -27.34 -2.54 19.92
CA ALA A 421 -26.57 -1.42 19.37
C ALA A 421 -26.74 -1.35 17.84
N ILE A 422 -26.56 -0.15 17.27
CA ILE A 422 -26.68 0.08 15.82
C ILE A 422 -25.32 0.49 15.26
N LYS A 423 -24.85 -0.19 14.22
CA LYS A 423 -23.64 0.21 13.48
C LYS A 423 -24.04 1.05 12.29
N PHE A 424 -23.67 2.33 12.31
CA PHE A 424 -23.73 3.21 11.14
C PHE A 424 -22.42 3.11 10.38
N TYR A 425 -22.46 3.09 9.05
CA TYR A 425 -21.27 2.89 8.24
C TYR A 425 -21.29 3.69 6.94
N VAL A 426 -20.09 3.99 6.47
CA VAL A 426 -19.80 4.32 5.07
C VAL A 426 -18.91 3.21 4.53
N ARG A 427 -19.35 2.53 3.47
CA ARG A 427 -18.64 1.40 2.87
C ARG A 427 -18.43 1.64 1.39
N GLY A 428 -17.20 1.60 0.90
CA GLY A 428 -16.85 1.86 -0.49
C GLY A 428 -16.23 0.67 -1.20
N VAL A 429 -16.58 0.49 -2.47
CA VAL A 429 -15.81 -0.31 -3.43
C VAL A 429 -15.54 0.53 -4.66
N ASP A 430 -14.28 0.88 -4.88
CA ASP A 430 -13.89 1.79 -5.96
C ASP A 430 -12.46 1.53 -6.48
N ARG A 431 -12.17 2.01 -7.69
CA ARG A 431 -10.87 1.92 -8.37
C ARG A 431 -10.55 3.27 -8.98
N VAL A 432 -9.26 3.61 -9.12
CA VAL A 432 -8.84 4.86 -9.80
C VAL A 432 -9.38 4.88 -11.24
N THR A 433 -10.03 5.98 -11.64
CA THR A 433 -10.78 6.06 -12.90
C THR A 433 -9.88 6.06 -14.12
N LEU A 434 -9.00 7.05 -14.27
CA LEU A 434 -8.24 7.25 -15.49
C LEU A 434 -6.80 6.74 -15.36
N PRO A 435 -6.17 6.29 -16.47
CA PRO A 435 -4.74 5.95 -16.49
C PRO A 435 -3.83 7.15 -16.14
N ALA A 436 -4.26 8.38 -16.46
CA ALA A 436 -3.51 9.59 -16.08
C ALA A 436 -3.57 9.85 -14.57
N ASP A 437 -4.72 9.61 -13.94
CA ASP A 437 -4.87 9.65 -12.49
C ASP A 437 -4.13 8.49 -11.82
N GLU A 438 -4.01 7.35 -12.51
CA GLU A 438 -3.16 6.23 -12.11
C GLU A 438 -1.67 6.59 -12.27
N TRP A 439 -1.28 7.43 -13.23
CA TRP A 439 0.09 7.94 -13.36
C TRP A 439 0.44 8.96 -12.26
N ILE A 440 -0.49 9.86 -11.90
CA ILE A 440 -0.34 10.76 -10.74
C ILE A 440 -0.34 9.94 -9.45
N ALA A 441 -1.24 8.96 -9.34
CA ALA A 441 -1.24 8.01 -8.24
C ALA A 441 0.09 7.25 -8.19
N PHE A 442 0.63 6.79 -9.31
CA PHE A 442 1.92 6.10 -9.43
C PHE A 442 3.09 6.99 -9.02
N ALA A 443 3.11 8.25 -9.47
CA ALA A 443 4.10 9.23 -9.05
C ALA A 443 4.03 9.49 -7.53
N SER A 444 2.83 9.46 -6.94
CA SER A 444 2.61 9.56 -5.48
C SER A 444 2.84 8.25 -4.72
N GLN A 445 2.70 7.08 -5.36
CA GLN A 445 2.85 5.74 -4.77
C GLN A 445 4.29 5.45 -4.36
N GLN A 446 5.29 6.09 -5.01
CA GLN A 446 6.69 6.01 -4.57
C GLN A 446 6.94 6.73 -3.23
N VAL A 447 6.03 7.61 -2.80
CA VAL A 447 6.14 8.39 -1.56
C VAL A 447 5.31 7.78 -0.43
N ASN A 448 4.16 7.14 -0.73
CA ASN A 448 3.17 6.67 0.24
C ASN A 448 3.13 5.14 0.46
N GLY A 449 4.21 4.42 0.17
CA GLY A 449 4.28 2.98 0.45
C GLY A 449 3.34 2.10 -0.39
N GLY A 450 2.96 2.55 -1.59
CA GLY A 450 2.19 1.74 -2.56
C GLY A 450 0.67 1.98 -2.60
N THR A 451 0.10 2.84 -1.75
CA THR A 451 -1.32 3.19 -1.80
C THR A 451 -1.56 4.46 -2.65
N PRO A 452 -2.50 4.45 -3.62
CA PRO A 452 -2.92 5.66 -4.35
C PRO A 452 -3.29 6.83 -3.43
N ILE A 453 -2.83 8.05 -3.74
CA ILE A 453 -3.09 9.24 -2.90
C ILE A 453 -4.59 9.55 -2.76
N GLN A 454 -5.39 9.28 -3.80
CA GLN A 454 -6.84 9.47 -3.78
C GLN A 454 -7.49 8.65 -2.66
N PHE A 455 -6.95 7.46 -2.40
CA PHE A 455 -7.42 6.58 -1.35
C PHE A 455 -7.03 7.07 0.04
N THR A 456 -5.79 7.51 0.24
CA THR A 456 -5.35 8.09 1.52
C THR A 456 -6.14 9.35 1.89
N GLN A 457 -6.46 10.19 0.91
CA GLN A 457 -7.28 11.38 1.12
C GLN A 457 -8.74 11.02 1.46
N ALA A 458 -9.31 10.04 0.75
CA ALA A 458 -10.63 9.51 1.07
C ALA A 458 -10.66 8.92 2.49
N ASP A 459 -9.65 8.14 2.87
CA ASP A 459 -9.55 7.56 4.22
C ASP A 459 -9.54 8.63 5.30
N ALA A 460 -8.79 9.71 5.10
CA ALA A 460 -8.77 10.85 6.03
C ALA A 460 -10.15 11.54 6.14
N LEU A 461 -10.84 11.74 5.02
CA LEU A 461 -12.20 12.30 5.00
C LEU A 461 -13.19 11.42 5.78
N TRP A 462 -13.15 10.10 5.56
CA TRP A 462 -14.08 9.19 6.21
C TRP A 462 -13.77 8.94 7.69
N HIS A 463 -12.49 9.03 8.11
CA HIS A 463 -12.15 9.08 9.53
C HIS A 463 -12.73 10.34 10.21
N GLN A 464 -12.70 11.49 9.55
CA GLN A 464 -13.36 12.70 10.07
C GLN A 464 -14.87 12.49 10.18
N PHE A 465 -15.49 11.87 9.17
CA PHE A 465 -16.90 11.49 9.22
C PHE A 465 -17.24 10.64 10.47
N GLN A 466 -16.45 9.61 10.76
CA GLN A 466 -16.68 8.77 11.95
C GLN A 466 -16.64 9.59 13.23
N GLN A 467 -15.65 10.48 13.35
CA GLN A 467 -15.50 11.33 14.51
C GLN A 467 -16.62 12.37 14.61
N GLY A 468 -17.01 12.99 13.50
CA GLY A 468 -18.12 13.94 13.42
C GLY A 468 -19.45 13.31 13.82
N LEU A 469 -19.73 12.09 13.34
CA LEU A 469 -20.92 11.35 13.72
C LEU A 469 -20.92 10.97 15.20
N LYS A 470 -19.80 10.46 15.73
CA LYS A 470 -19.66 10.18 17.16
C LYS A 470 -19.93 11.44 18.00
N ASN A 471 -19.29 12.56 17.63
CA ASN A 471 -19.45 13.83 18.32
C ASN A 471 -20.91 14.30 18.31
N TYR A 472 -21.58 14.22 17.16
CA TYR A 472 -23.01 14.55 17.05
C TYR A 472 -23.86 13.69 17.98
N VAL A 473 -23.66 12.37 17.98
CA VAL A 473 -24.42 11.44 18.82
C VAL A 473 -24.24 11.75 20.31
N ASP A 474 -22.99 11.89 20.76
CA ASP A 474 -22.67 12.15 22.17
C ASP A 474 -23.20 13.52 22.63
N ALA A 475 -23.08 14.56 21.78
CA ALA A 475 -23.56 15.91 22.08
C ALA A 475 -25.09 15.99 22.20
N ASN A 476 -25.82 15.03 21.62
CA ASN A 476 -27.28 14.96 21.67
C ASN A 476 -27.76 13.86 22.63
N GLY A 477 -26.98 13.53 23.68
CA GLY A 477 -27.40 12.62 24.75
C GLY A 477 -27.42 11.14 24.37
N GLY A 478 -26.85 10.78 23.21
CA GLY A 478 -26.56 9.40 22.84
C GLY A 478 -25.20 8.94 23.36
N SER A 479 -24.76 7.76 22.89
CA SER A 479 -23.40 7.27 23.13
C SER A 479 -22.92 6.48 21.91
N ALA A 480 -21.75 6.85 21.40
CA ALA A 480 -21.15 6.24 20.22
C ALA A 480 -19.67 5.86 20.37
N THR A 481 -19.20 4.92 19.56
CA THR A 481 -17.81 4.47 19.49
C THR A 481 -17.38 4.29 18.04
N VAL A 482 -16.25 4.88 17.67
CA VAL A 482 -15.64 4.70 16.34
C VAL A 482 -15.07 3.30 16.23
N VAL A 483 -15.29 2.64 15.09
CA VAL A 483 -14.68 1.35 14.76
C VAL A 483 -13.50 1.60 13.83
N ASN A 484 -12.30 1.23 14.26
CA ASN A 484 -11.11 1.29 13.43
C ASN A 484 -11.00 0.01 12.61
N THR A 485 -11.37 0.09 11.33
CA THR A 485 -11.20 -1.00 10.36
C THR A 485 -10.16 -0.56 9.35
N ALA A 486 -9.16 -1.41 9.10
CA ALA A 486 -8.17 -1.15 8.07
C ALA A 486 -8.84 -1.33 6.68
N PRO A 487 -8.64 -0.41 5.73
CA PRO A 487 -9.10 -0.60 4.38
C PRO A 487 -8.37 -1.78 3.73
N LEU A 488 -9.08 -2.53 2.90
CA LEU A 488 -8.55 -3.67 2.16
C LEU A 488 -8.27 -3.23 0.72
N ARG A 489 -7.04 -3.49 0.24
CA ARG A 489 -6.57 -2.98 -1.06
C ARG A 489 -6.04 -4.08 -2.00
N PRO A 490 -6.81 -5.16 -2.29
CA PRO A 490 -6.33 -6.24 -3.14
C PRO A 490 -6.17 -5.81 -4.59
N ASN A 491 -5.41 -6.59 -5.35
CA ASN A 491 -5.33 -6.43 -6.79
C ASN A 491 -6.65 -6.85 -7.47
N TRP A 492 -7.19 -5.99 -8.33
CA TRP A 492 -8.47 -6.21 -9.00
C TRP A 492 -8.50 -7.48 -9.87
N ALA A 493 -7.42 -7.79 -10.57
CA ALA A 493 -7.34 -9.01 -11.38
C ALA A 493 -7.42 -10.28 -10.52
N GLN A 494 -6.88 -10.24 -9.30
CA GLN A 494 -7.00 -11.34 -8.34
C GLN A 494 -8.43 -11.46 -7.80
N VAL A 495 -9.11 -10.34 -7.56
CA VAL A 495 -10.54 -10.33 -7.19
C VAL A 495 -11.39 -10.92 -8.32
N LEU A 496 -11.22 -10.47 -9.56
CA LEU A 496 -11.93 -11.04 -10.72
C LEU A 496 -11.69 -12.55 -10.85
N ASN A 497 -10.45 -13.01 -10.66
CA ASN A 497 -10.13 -14.43 -10.68
C ASN A 497 -10.82 -15.19 -9.54
N ALA A 498 -10.87 -14.62 -8.34
CA ALA A 498 -11.58 -15.20 -7.21
C ALA A 498 -13.09 -15.32 -7.47
N LEU A 499 -13.73 -14.27 -8.00
CA LEU A 499 -15.16 -14.28 -8.36
C LEU A 499 -15.48 -15.38 -9.38
N ARG A 500 -14.70 -15.47 -10.46
CA ARG A 500 -14.88 -16.50 -11.51
C ARG A 500 -14.74 -17.92 -10.99
N ASN A 501 -13.92 -18.12 -9.96
CA ASN A 501 -13.65 -19.43 -9.36
C ASN A 501 -14.40 -19.64 -8.03
N ASN A 502 -15.38 -18.78 -7.70
CA ASN A 502 -16.15 -18.82 -6.46
C ASN A 502 -15.28 -18.92 -5.18
N ARG A 503 -14.14 -18.22 -5.18
CA ARG A 503 -13.21 -18.18 -4.05
C ARG A 503 -13.64 -17.09 -3.08
N GLN A 504 -13.46 -17.38 -1.80
CA GLN A 504 -13.89 -16.46 -0.75
C GLN A 504 -12.84 -15.42 -0.35
N TYR A 505 -11.59 -15.65 -0.72
CA TYR A 505 -10.46 -14.85 -0.27
C TYR A 505 -9.54 -14.52 -1.43
N VAL A 506 -8.89 -13.37 -1.33
CA VAL A 506 -7.78 -12.96 -2.21
C VAL A 506 -6.58 -12.53 -1.37
N PRO A 507 -5.36 -12.60 -1.92
CA PRO A 507 -4.20 -12.00 -1.28
C PRO A 507 -4.39 -10.51 -1.10
N CYS A 508 -3.98 -9.99 0.06
CA CYS A 508 -3.95 -8.56 0.32
C CYS A 508 -2.55 -8.10 0.72
N PRO A 509 -2.07 -7.01 0.11
CA PRO A 509 -0.82 -6.37 0.48
C PRO A 509 -0.89 -5.68 1.85
#